data_AF-A0A1V5S5H8-F1
#
_entry.id   AF-A0A1V5S5H8-F1
#
_cell.length_a   1.000
_cell.length_b   1.000
_cell.length_c   1.000
_cell.angle_alpha   90.00
_cell.angle_beta   90.00
_cell.angle_gamma   90.00
#
_symmetry.space_group_name_H-M   'P 1'
#
loop_
_entity.id
_entity.type
_entity.pdbx_description
1 polymer ?
#
loop_
_entity_poly.entity_id
_entity_poly.type
_entity_poly.pdbx_seq_one_letter_code
_entity_poly.pdbx_strand_id
1 'polypeptide(L)'
;MTDTTMLVILAKSGDVEAFAQLYDYYSTDMFRYASYLLNSPLDAEDAVQETVLSAFRKINSLEKNEAFKSWLFKILTNCCKNILKIRGKTPDSLPEDEYFFSIKDDTLSDTGAALELTEAIKSLPPPDGQIVLLSVLGGFKSHELAQIFQMPAGTVRSKLKRSLERLRTMLPA
;
A
#
# COMPACT_ATOMS: atom_id res chain seq x y z
N MET A 1 -3.41 21.77 -6.72
CA MET A 1 -4.04 20.84 -5.76
C MET A 1 -5.20 20.19 -6.49
N THR A 2 -5.00 18.98 -6.99
CA THR A 2 -6.04 18.23 -7.70
C THR A 2 -7.03 17.73 -6.67
N ASP A 3 -8.28 18.16 -6.74
CA ASP A 3 -9.33 17.64 -5.86
C ASP A 3 -9.67 16.22 -6.32
N THR A 4 -9.06 15.23 -5.68
CA THR A 4 -9.26 13.81 -5.99
C THR A 4 -10.74 13.43 -5.86
N THR A 5 -11.51 14.09 -5.00
CA THR A 5 -12.94 13.79 -4.84
C THR A 5 -13.74 14.18 -6.08
N MET A 6 -13.40 15.30 -6.72
CA MET A 6 -14.01 15.71 -7.99
C MET A 6 -13.65 14.77 -9.14
N LEU A 7 -12.38 14.34 -9.23
CA LEU A 7 -11.99 13.33 -10.22
C LEU A 7 -12.74 12.01 -10.05
N VAL A 8 -13.01 11.59 -8.80
CA VAL A 8 -13.81 10.39 -8.53
C VAL A 8 -15.24 10.53 -9.03
N ILE A 9 -15.85 11.71 -8.85
CA ILE A 9 -17.21 11.98 -9.35
C ILE A 9 -17.24 11.87 -10.87
N LEU A 10 -16.29 12.50 -11.56
CA LEU A 10 -16.18 12.43 -13.02
C LEU A 10 -15.92 11.00 -13.50
N ALA A 11 -14.99 10.28 -12.87
CA ALA A 11 -14.68 8.90 -13.22
C ALA A 11 -15.89 7.97 -13.05
N LYS A 12 -16.73 8.16 -12.01
CA LYS A 12 -18.00 7.42 -11.84
C LYS A 12 -19.01 7.71 -12.94
N SER A 13 -18.96 8.90 -13.55
CA SER A 13 -19.79 9.25 -14.71
C SER A 13 -19.27 8.68 -16.05
N GLY A 14 -18.14 7.97 -16.04
CA GLY A 14 -17.55 7.35 -17.23
C GLY A 14 -16.41 8.16 -17.85
N ASP A 15 -15.94 9.23 -17.19
CA ASP A 15 -14.79 10.00 -17.63
C ASP A 15 -13.49 9.20 -17.42
N VAL A 16 -12.95 8.67 -18.52
CA VAL A 16 -11.73 7.86 -18.53
C VAL A 16 -10.51 8.70 -18.17
N GLU A 17 -10.47 9.98 -18.57
CA GLU A 17 -9.35 10.87 -18.31
C GLU A 17 -9.28 11.22 -16.82
N ALA A 18 -10.42 11.46 -16.19
CA ALA A 18 -10.49 11.67 -14.75
C ALA A 18 -9.99 10.45 -13.96
N PHE A 19 -10.28 9.23 -14.45
CA PHE A 19 -9.76 8.01 -13.85
C PHE A 19 -8.25 7.86 -14.07
N ALA A 20 -7.73 8.19 -15.26
CA ALA A 20 -6.30 8.18 -15.55
C ALA A 20 -5.52 9.12 -14.61
N GLN A 21 -6.04 10.32 -14.36
CA GLN A 21 -5.43 11.25 -13.40
C GLN A 21 -5.43 10.71 -11.96
N LEU A 22 -6.48 10.00 -11.54
CA LEU A 22 -6.49 9.30 -10.25
C LEU A 22 -5.42 8.21 -10.22
N TYR A 23 -5.29 7.44 -11.30
CA TYR A 23 -4.26 6.42 -11.41
C TYR A 23 -2.86 7.02 -11.29
N ASP A 24 -2.54 8.04 -12.10
CA ASP A 24 -1.22 8.68 -12.09
C ASP A 24 -0.87 9.18 -10.69
N TYR A 25 -1.84 9.79 -10.00
CA TYR A 25 -1.68 10.30 -8.65
C TYR A 25 -1.33 9.20 -7.61
N TYR A 26 -1.87 7.99 -7.74
CA TYR A 26 -1.65 6.91 -6.78
C TYR A 26 -0.66 5.83 -7.25
N SER A 27 -0.26 5.83 -8.52
CA SER A 27 0.56 4.79 -9.17
C SER A 27 1.83 4.47 -8.40
N THR A 28 2.59 5.51 -8.01
CA THR A 28 3.86 5.36 -7.28
C THR A 28 3.66 4.77 -5.90
N ASP A 29 2.67 5.25 -5.14
CA ASP A 29 2.37 4.73 -3.80
C ASP A 29 1.88 3.28 -3.86
N MET A 30 1.04 2.95 -4.85
CA MET A 30 0.57 1.58 -5.08
C MET A 30 1.73 0.65 -5.42
N PHE A 31 2.62 1.07 -6.33
CA PHE A 31 3.78 0.28 -6.71
C PHE A 31 4.72 0.06 -5.52
N ARG A 32 5.03 1.09 -4.74
CA ARG A 32 5.85 0.99 -3.52
C ARG A 32 5.24 0.03 -2.49
N TYR A 33 3.92 0.10 -2.29
CA TYR A 33 3.22 -0.78 -1.37
C TYR A 33 3.23 -2.25 -1.83
N ALA A 34 2.90 -2.51 -3.10
CA ALA A 34 2.88 -3.86 -3.66
C ALA A 34 4.28 -4.47 -3.69
N SER A 35 5.28 -3.66 -4.06
CA SER A 35 6.70 -3.99 -4.05
C SER A 35 7.18 -4.49 -2.69
N TYR A 36 6.82 -3.78 -1.63
CA TYR A 36 7.14 -4.19 -0.26
C TYR A 36 6.52 -5.55 0.08
N LEU A 37 5.27 -5.76 -0.30
CA LEU A 37 4.52 -6.95 0.10
C LEU A 37 4.87 -8.20 -0.71
N LEU A 38 5.21 -8.04 -2.00
CA LEU A 38 5.45 -9.14 -2.93
C LEU A 38 6.93 -9.47 -3.11
N ASN A 39 7.82 -8.53 -2.77
CA ASN A 39 9.27 -8.65 -2.95
C ASN A 39 9.66 -9.08 -4.37
N SER A 40 8.89 -8.62 -5.36
CA SER A 40 9.05 -8.89 -6.79
C SER A 40 8.51 -7.69 -7.54
N PRO A 41 9.34 -6.94 -8.29
CA PRO A 41 8.88 -5.81 -9.10
C PRO A 41 7.84 -6.22 -10.14
N LEU A 42 8.03 -7.38 -10.78
CA LEU A 42 7.09 -7.92 -11.76
C LEU A 42 5.72 -8.20 -11.14
N ASP A 43 5.69 -8.90 -10.00
CA ASP A 43 4.44 -9.18 -9.29
C ASP A 43 3.78 -7.87 -8.80
N ALA A 44 4.58 -6.87 -8.43
CA ALA A 44 4.08 -5.56 -8.03
C ALA A 44 3.44 -4.80 -9.18
N GLU A 45 4.04 -4.81 -10.37
CA GLU A 45 3.45 -4.26 -11.59
C GLU A 45 2.12 -4.96 -11.92
N ASP A 46 2.10 -6.30 -11.88
CA ASP A 46 0.89 -7.10 -12.11
C ASP A 46 -0.20 -6.78 -11.08
N ALA A 47 0.15 -6.68 -9.80
CA ALA A 47 -0.80 -6.32 -8.74
C ALA A 47 -1.39 -4.93 -8.96
N VAL A 48 -0.58 -3.94 -9.37
CA VAL A 48 -1.04 -2.59 -9.67
C VAL A 48 -1.98 -2.62 -10.88
N GLN A 49 -1.61 -3.28 -11.97
CA GLN A 49 -2.46 -3.38 -13.17
C GLN A 49 -3.82 -4.01 -12.86
N GLU A 50 -3.83 -5.14 -12.15
CA GLU A 50 -5.07 -5.81 -11.71
C GLU A 50 -5.92 -4.93 -10.78
N THR A 51 -5.26 -4.14 -9.93
CA THR A 51 -5.93 -3.17 -9.05
C THR A 51 -6.62 -2.10 -9.87
N VAL A 52 -5.94 -1.52 -10.85
CA VAL A 52 -6.46 -0.45 -11.71
C VAL A 52 -7.65 -0.96 -12.52
N LEU A 53 -7.54 -2.14 -13.13
CA LEU A 53 -8.64 -2.78 -13.87
C LEU A 53 -9.83 -3.07 -12.96
N SER A 54 -9.58 -3.60 -11.77
CA SER A 54 -10.62 -3.89 -10.77
C SER A 54 -11.29 -2.61 -10.27
N ALA A 55 -10.50 -1.57 -10.01
CA ALA A 55 -10.99 -0.27 -9.56
C ALA A 55 -11.82 0.40 -10.66
N PHE A 56 -11.36 0.41 -11.91
CA PHE A 56 -12.13 0.98 -13.02
C PHE A 56 -13.50 0.31 -13.17
N ARG A 57 -13.56 -1.03 -13.12
CA ARG A 57 -14.81 -1.79 -13.21
C ARG A 57 -15.75 -1.57 -12.02
N LYS A 58 -15.20 -1.33 -10.83
CA LYS A 58 -15.95 -1.26 -9.57
C LYS A 58 -16.10 0.14 -9.02
N ILE A 59 -15.65 1.19 -9.71
CA ILE A 59 -15.67 2.56 -9.18
C ILE A 59 -17.09 3.02 -8.78
N ASN A 60 -18.11 2.51 -9.47
CA ASN A 60 -19.51 2.77 -9.14
C ASN A 60 -19.98 2.12 -7.84
N SER A 61 -19.29 1.10 -7.33
CA SER A 61 -19.55 0.51 -6.02
C SER A 61 -18.91 1.28 -4.87
N LEU A 62 -18.13 2.33 -5.14
CA LEU A 62 -17.58 3.19 -4.09
C LEU A 62 -18.70 4.03 -3.47
N GLU A 63 -18.98 3.81 -2.19
CA GLU A 63 -20.04 4.51 -1.45
C GLU A 63 -19.70 5.97 -1.17
N LYS A 64 -18.46 6.24 -0.73
CA LYS A 64 -17.98 7.57 -0.36
C LYS A 64 -16.80 7.96 -1.24
N ASN A 65 -16.97 9.04 -2.01
CA ASN A 65 -15.94 9.49 -2.96
C ASN A 65 -14.62 9.85 -2.25
N GLU A 66 -14.69 10.42 -1.03
CA GLU A 66 -13.52 10.72 -0.18
C GLU A 66 -12.74 9.47 0.25
N ALA A 67 -13.39 8.30 0.27
CA ALA A 67 -12.77 7.03 0.64
C ALA A 67 -12.08 6.33 -0.54
N PHE A 68 -11.96 6.99 -1.71
CA PHE A 68 -11.37 6.38 -2.89
C PHE A 68 -9.96 5.82 -2.63
N LYS A 69 -9.10 6.58 -1.95
CA LYS A 69 -7.74 6.14 -1.60
C LYS A 69 -7.78 4.84 -0.81
N SER A 70 -8.60 4.79 0.24
CA SER A 70 -8.65 3.63 1.11
C SER A 70 -9.30 2.40 0.48
N TRP A 71 -10.30 2.63 -0.35
CA TRP A 71 -10.91 1.61 -1.19
C TRP A 71 -9.94 1.04 -2.24
N LEU A 72 -9.15 1.88 -2.90
CA LEU A 72 -8.17 1.48 -3.91
C LEU A 72 -7.09 0.57 -3.31
N PHE A 73 -6.50 0.96 -2.18
CA PHE A 73 -5.47 0.14 -1.52
C PHE A 73 -6.04 -1.12 -0.87
N LYS A 74 -7.33 -1.15 -0.53
CA LYS A 74 -8.01 -2.38 -0.13
C LYS A 74 -8.04 -3.38 -1.29
N ILE A 75 -8.35 -2.91 -2.51
CA ILE A 75 -8.27 -3.74 -3.73
C ILE A 75 -6.82 -4.21 -3.93
N LEU A 76 -5.85 -3.31 -3.88
CA LEU A 76 -4.43 -3.63 -4.04
C LEU A 76 -3.92 -4.69 -3.06
N THR A 77 -4.27 -4.53 -1.79
CA THR A 77 -3.91 -5.49 -0.74
C THR A 77 -4.49 -6.87 -1.03
N ASN A 78 -5.71 -6.94 -1.56
CA ASN A 78 -6.31 -8.22 -1.96
C ASN A 78 -5.62 -8.83 -3.19
N CYS A 79 -5.25 -8.02 -4.18
CA CYS A 79 -4.47 -8.48 -5.34
C CYS A 79 -3.12 -9.06 -4.92
N CYS A 80 -2.39 -8.36 -4.05
CA CYS A 80 -1.11 -8.84 -3.52
C CYS A 80 -1.27 -10.15 -2.73
N LYS A 81 -2.29 -10.24 -1.86
CA LYS A 81 -2.60 -11.48 -1.11
C LYS A 81 -2.91 -12.65 -2.05
N ASN A 82 -3.61 -12.39 -3.15
CA ASN A 82 -3.93 -13.42 -4.15
C ASN A 82 -2.66 -13.94 -4.83
N ILE A 83 -1.74 -13.05 -5.22
CA ILE A 83 -0.44 -13.44 -5.81
C ILE A 83 0.37 -14.28 -4.83
N LEU A 84 0.50 -13.84 -3.57
CA LEU A 84 1.21 -14.61 -2.54
C LEU A 84 0.62 -16.02 -2.38
N LYS A 85 -0.72 -16.12 -2.30
CA LYS A 85 -1.44 -17.39 -2.21
C LYS A 85 -1.13 -18.30 -3.40
N ILE A 86 -1.10 -17.78 -4.63
CA ILE A 86 -0.77 -18.54 -5.85
C ILE A 86 0.68 -19.05 -5.79
N ARG A 87 1.62 -18.26 -5.24
CA ARG A 87 3.03 -18.65 -5.05
C ARG A 87 3.23 -19.73 -3.96
N GLY A 88 2.16 -20.19 -3.30
CA GLY A 88 2.25 -21.09 -2.16
C GLY A 88 2.88 -20.46 -0.91
N LYS A 89 3.08 -19.13 -0.93
CA LYS A 89 3.55 -18.34 0.21
C LYS A 89 2.32 -17.80 0.95
N THR A 90 2.16 -18.10 2.24
CA THR A 90 1.18 -17.34 3.03
C THR A 90 1.73 -15.93 3.24
N PRO A 91 0.89 -14.88 3.38
CA PRO A 91 1.36 -13.56 3.78
C PRO A 91 2.16 -13.57 5.10
N ASP A 92 2.04 -14.66 5.86
CA ASP A 92 2.76 -14.94 7.12
C ASP A 92 4.15 -15.57 6.91
N SER A 93 4.47 -16.08 5.71
CA SER A 93 5.82 -16.50 5.35
C SER A 93 6.53 -15.33 4.67
N LEU A 94 7.26 -14.51 5.44
CA LEU A 94 8.26 -13.63 4.87
C LEU A 94 9.29 -14.50 4.14
N PRO A 95 9.52 -14.33 2.83
CA PRO A 95 10.53 -15.11 2.14
C PRO A 95 11.93 -14.57 2.45
N GLU A 96 12.87 -15.49 2.69
CA GLU A 96 14.32 -15.25 2.90
C GLU A 96 15.05 -14.78 1.63
N ASP A 97 14.37 -14.72 0.48
CA ASP A 97 15.02 -14.39 -0.79
C ASP A 97 15.15 -12.87 -0.98
N GLU A 98 16.38 -12.37 -0.83
CA GLU A 98 16.82 -11.01 -1.15
C GLU A 98 16.59 -10.69 -2.63
N TYR A 99 15.50 -9.97 -2.94
CA TYR A 99 15.44 -9.14 -4.14
C TYR A 99 15.58 -7.69 -3.70
N PHE A 100 16.79 -7.17 -3.90
CA PHE A 100 17.20 -5.81 -3.59
C PHE A 100 16.32 -4.79 -4.32
N PHE A 101 15.69 -3.91 -3.55
CA PHE A 101 15.04 -2.72 -4.11
C PHE A 101 16.09 -1.63 -4.36
N SER A 102 16.42 -1.41 -5.63
CA SER A 102 16.92 -0.09 -6.05
C SER A 102 15.70 0.71 -6.51
N ILE A 103 15.12 1.50 -5.61
CA ILE A 103 14.23 2.57 -6.03
C ILE A 103 15.12 3.54 -6.84
N LYS A 104 15.02 3.52 -8.17
CA LYS A 104 15.53 4.63 -9.00
C LYS A 104 14.60 5.82 -8.79
N ASP A 105 14.77 6.48 -7.66
CA ASP A 105 14.37 7.86 -7.46
C ASP A 105 15.67 8.66 -7.56
N ASP A 106 15.87 9.38 -8.66
CA ASP A 106 17.07 10.17 -8.98
C ASP A 106 17.25 11.39 -8.04
N THR A 107 16.61 11.40 -6.86
CA THR A 107 16.58 12.55 -5.95
C THR A 107 16.95 12.28 -4.49
N LEU A 108 17.38 11.07 -4.10
CA LEU A 108 17.69 10.80 -2.69
C LEU A 108 19.10 10.25 -2.47
N SER A 109 19.99 11.20 -2.15
CA SER A 109 21.16 11.00 -1.29
C SER A 109 20.70 10.43 0.06
N ASP A 110 20.44 9.11 0.14
CA ASP A 110 20.62 8.24 1.32
C ASP A 110 19.97 6.86 1.05
N THR A 111 20.54 6.08 0.13
CA THR A 111 20.05 4.72 -0.19
C THR A 111 20.23 3.74 0.96
N GLY A 112 21.11 4.05 1.94
CA GLY A 112 21.39 3.19 3.09
C GLY A 112 20.28 3.25 4.14
N ALA A 113 19.92 4.44 4.63
CA ALA A 113 18.89 4.59 5.66
C ALA A 113 17.50 4.14 5.16
N ALA A 114 17.19 4.38 3.89
CA ALA A 114 15.95 3.91 3.28
C ALA A 114 15.88 2.36 3.23
N LEU A 115 17.01 1.70 2.99
CA LEU A 115 17.11 0.24 2.98
C LEU A 115 16.95 -0.32 4.41
N GLU A 116 17.69 0.23 5.37
CA GLU A 116 17.60 -0.18 6.79
C GLU A 116 16.19 -0.02 7.35
N LEU A 117 15.52 1.09 7.05
CA LEU A 117 14.12 1.29 7.42
C LEU A 117 13.20 0.25 6.77
N THR A 118 13.42 -0.05 5.49
CA THR A 118 12.61 -1.05 4.77
C THR A 118 12.75 -2.44 5.38
N GLU A 119 13.97 -2.85 5.70
CA GLU A 119 14.26 -4.12 6.37
C GLU A 119 13.68 -4.17 7.79
N ALA A 120 13.81 -3.10 8.56
CA ALA A 120 13.24 -3.00 9.89
C ALA A 120 11.71 -3.14 9.86
N ILE A 121 11.02 -2.51 8.89
CA ILE A 121 9.56 -2.67 8.72
C ILE A 121 9.23 -4.10 8.31
N LYS A 122 10.00 -4.73 7.40
CA LYS A 122 9.82 -6.14 6.99
C LYS A 122 9.98 -7.11 8.16
N SER A 123 10.81 -6.80 9.14
CA SER A 123 11.00 -7.63 10.35
C SER A 123 9.81 -7.62 11.31
N LEU A 124 8.83 -6.72 11.12
CA LEU A 124 7.64 -6.65 11.95
C LEU A 124 6.67 -7.80 11.63
N PRO A 125 6.03 -8.39 12.65
CA PRO A 125 5.07 -9.48 12.43
C PRO A 125 3.86 -8.99 11.62
N PRO A 126 3.35 -9.76 10.66
CA PRO A 126 2.09 -9.43 10.00
C PRO A 126 0.92 -9.32 11.01
N PRO A 127 -0.03 -8.37 10.82
CA PRO A 127 -0.09 -7.34 9.78
C PRO A 127 0.62 -6.02 10.15
N ASP A 128 1.45 -5.98 11.19
CA ASP A 128 1.97 -4.73 11.78
C ASP A 128 2.85 -3.93 10.80
N GLY A 129 3.74 -4.59 10.04
CA GLY A 129 4.53 -3.93 9.00
C GLY A 129 3.66 -3.32 7.89
N GLN A 130 2.58 -4.01 7.50
CA GLN A 130 1.62 -3.51 6.50
C GLN A 130 0.84 -2.29 7.04
N ILE A 131 0.48 -2.31 8.33
CA ILE A 131 -0.16 -1.17 9.01
C ILE A 131 0.77 0.04 9.03
N VAL A 132 2.04 -0.14 9.37
CA VAL A 132 3.04 0.95 9.35
C VAL A 132 3.17 1.51 7.93
N LEU A 133 3.35 0.65 6.94
CA LEU A 133 3.57 1.06 5.56
C LEU A 133 2.40 1.88 5.01
N LEU A 134 1.17 1.40 5.16
CA LEU A 134 -0.02 2.13 4.73
C LEU A 134 -0.21 3.42 5.55
N SER A 135 0.10 3.43 6.84
CA SER A 135 0.00 4.65 7.63
C SER A 135 1.03 5.71 7.21
N VAL A 136 2.28 5.32 6.95
CA VAL A 136 3.41 6.24 6.73
C VAL A 136 3.52 6.64 5.26
N LEU A 137 3.57 5.67 4.33
CA LEU A 137 3.63 5.96 2.90
C LEU A 137 2.27 6.35 2.36
N GLY A 138 1.24 5.58 2.73
CA GLY A 138 -0.11 5.81 2.24
C GLY A 138 -0.85 6.93 2.97
N GLY A 139 -0.35 7.46 4.09
CA GLY A 139 -1.05 8.50 4.88
C GLY A 139 -2.42 8.07 5.43
N PHE A 140 -2.66 6.76 5.56
CA PHE A 140 -3.97 6.23 5.95
C PHE A 140 -4.26 6.52 7.42
N LYS A 141 -5.50 6.93 7.70
CA LYS A 141 -5.97 7.12 9.08
C LYS A 141 -6.32 5.77 9.69
N SER A 142 -6.27 5.68 11.02
CA SER A 142 -6.53 4.41 11.74
C SER A 142 -7.90 3.78 11.44
N HIS A 143 -8.91 4.59 11.12
CA HIS A 143 -10.24 4.09 10.75
C HIS A 143 -10.29 3.51 9.32
N GLU A 144 -9.45 4.00 8.41
CA GLU A 144 -9.34 3.47 7.05
C GLU A 144 -8.59 2.14 7.07
N LEU A 145 -7.48 2.08 7.82
CA LEU A 145 -6.74 0.85 8.08
C LEU A 145 -7.61 -0.22 8.75
N ALA A 146 -8.50 0.18 9.67
CA ALA A 146 -9.45 -0.73 10.30
C ALA A 146 -10.34 -1.45 9.28
N GLN A 147 -10.75 -0.76 8.21
CA GLN A 147 -11.56 -1.34 7.13
C GLN A 147 -10.75 -2.26 6.20
N ILE A 148 -9.47 -1.99 6.02
CA ILE A 148 -8.55 -2.78 5.19
C ILE A 148 -8.20 -4.09 5.90
N PHE A 149 -7.83 -3.99 7.18
CA PHE A 149 -7.38 -5.12 7.98
C PHE A 149 -8.50 -5.84 8.74
N GLN A 150 -9.74 -5.37 8.62
CA GLN A 150 -10.92 -5.93 9.32
C GLN A 150 -10.70 -6.06 10.84
N MET A 151 -10.20 -5.00 11.46
CA MET A 151 -9.95 -4.95 12.90
C MET A 151 -10.39 -3.61 13.50
N PRO A 152 -10.69 -3.51 14.81
CA PRO A 152 -11.09 -2.25 15.42
C PRO A 152 -10.05 -1.14 15.26
N ALA A 153 -10.47 0.10 15.02
CA ALA A 153 -9.56 1.25 14.87
C ALA A 153 -8.66 1.48 16.10
N GLY A 154 -9.15 1.16 17.30
CA GLY A 154 -8.33 1.16 18.52
C GLY A 154 -7.19 0.15 18.46
N THR A 155 -7.45 -1.05 17.94
CA THR A 155 -6.44 -2.10 17.73
C THR A 155 -5.40 -1.67 16.72
N VAL A 156 -5.81 -1.07 15.59
CA VAL A 156 -4.88 -0.49 14.60
C VAL A 156 -3.97 0.54 15.25
N ARG A 157 -4.54 1.50 16.01
CA ARG A 157 -3.75 2.56 16.66
C ARG A 157 -2.74 1.99 17.65
N SER A 158 -3.16 1.01 18.45
CA SER A 158 -2.27 0.33 19.41
C SER A 158 -1.21 -0.53 18.74
N LYS A 159 -1.50 -1.17 17.59
CA LYS A 159 -0.49 -1.86 16.78
C LYS A 159 0.51 -0.87 16.20
N LEU A 160 0.02 0.16 15.49
CA LEU A 160 0.85 1.20 14.88
C LEU A 160 1.79 1.84 15.90
N LYS A 161 1.28 2.25 17.07
CA LYS A 161 2.11 2.83 18.13
C LYS A 161 3.24 1.88 18.55
N ARG A 162 2.92 0.63 18.87
CA ARG A 162 3.92 -0.38 19.29
C ARG A 162 4.93 -0.70 18.18
N SER A 163 4.49 -0.75 16.94
CA SER A 163 5.36 -0.98 15.78
C SER A 163 6.34 0.18 15.59
N LEU A 164 5.88 1.43 15.70
CA LEU A 164 6.75 2.61 15.63
C LEU A 164 7.74 2.68 16.80
N GLU A 165 7.32 2.31 18.02
CA GLU A 165 8.22 2.19 19.18
C GLU A 165 9.30 1.13 18.93
N ARG A 166 8.93 -0.03 18.37
CA ARG A 166 9.88 -1.09 18.02
C ARG A 166 10.86 -0.66 16.93
N LEU A 167 10.39 0.03 15.88
CA LEU A 167 11.26 0.56 14.83
C LEU A 167 12.27 1.58 15.39
N ARG A 168 11.85 2.47 16.30
CA ARG A 168 12.76 3.40 16.98
C ARG A 168 13.86 2.71 17.79
N THR A 169 13.61 1.51 18.31
CA THR A 169 14.65 0.74 19.02
C THR A 169 15.57 -0.03 18.09
N MET A 170 15.13 -0.28 16.85
CA MET A 170 15.88 -1.05 15.84
C MET A 170 16.78 -0.17 14.98
N LEU A 171 16.40 1.09 14.78
CA LEU A 171 17.13 2.04 13.93
C LEU A 171 17.98 2.98 14.79
N PRO A 172 19.25 3.24 14.41
CA PRO A 172 20.06 4.27 15.05
C PRO A 172 19.44 5.66 14.86
N ALA A 173 19.74 6.57 15.81
CA ALA A 173 19.24 7.94 15.82
C ALA A 173 19.94 8.85 14.79
#